data_AF-A0A951I2S6-F1
#
_entry.id   AF-A0A951I2S6-F1
#
_cell.length_a   1.000
_cell.length_b   1.000
_cell.length_c   1.000
_cell.angle_alpha   90.00
_cell.angle_beta   90.00
_cell.angle_gamma   90.00
#
_symmetry.space_group_name_H-M   'P 1'
#
loop_
_entity.id
_entity.type
_entity.pdbx_description
1 polymer ?
#
loop_
_entity_poly.entity_id
_entity_poly.type
_entity_poly.pdbx_seq_one_letter_code
_entity_poly.pdbx_strand_id
1 'polypeptide(L)'
;MPSLILLAVLLAAQGCSTHSRHGGMFRIRQKGKLGYIDQKGRVVINPQFADGADFSEGLAAVSVGDKWGYINPKGDFVINPQYDGASLFRDGLAAVLMKEKWGFVDQTGKMIITPQFESVEVFSEGICPVTVNNKTGYIDKTGKYVVSPRFEYAYPAFDGLALVKESGKYGFIDKSGKMIIPLQFDDALFPYYALFEPEWPMPVETSGKWGFVDQNGKYVVNPQFDAASNFQEGLASVKQDGKVGFINSAGKMVIKPQFDDAGFFSEDLAYVSVGNKVGFIDQSGKYVINPQYENAGQFIDGLAPISVKGSEDKWLFGYIDKTGKYVFSPTEP
;
A
#
# COMPACT_ATOMS: atom_id res chain seq x y z
N MET A 1 -22.60 0.05 2.11
CA MET A 1 -21.53 -0.92 2.39
C MET A 1 -20.45 -0.70 1.35
N PRO A 2 -19.41 0.11 1.59
CA PRO A 2 -18.37 0.30 0.60
C PRO A 2 -17.35 -0.85 0.72
N SER A 3 -17.17 -1.56 -0.40
CA SER A 3 -16.14 -2.57 -0.61
C SER A 3 -14.76 -1.91 -0.64
N LEU A 4 -13.91 -2.20 0.36
CA LEU A 4 -12.49 -1.82 0.34
C LEU A 4 -11.69 -2.90 -0.39
N ILE A 5 -11.07 -2.51 -1.51
CA ILE A 5 -10.10 -3.31 -2.26
C ILE A 5 -8.75 -2.60 -2.08
N LEU A 6 -7.82 -3.20 -1.33
CA LEU A 6 -6.48 -2.65 -1.10
C LEU A 6 -5.44 -3.55 -1.77
N LEU A 7 -4.62 -2.93 -2.62
CA LEU A 7 -3.69 -3.60 -3.50
C LEU A 7 -2.26 -3.49 -3.01
N ALA A 8 -1.50 -4.60 -3.14
CA ALA A 8 -0.14 -4.56 -2.74
C ALA A 8 1.01 -5.58 -3.15
N VAL A 9 2.26 -5.22 -3.67
CA VAL A 9 3.67 -5.48 -3.06
C VAL A 9 4.83 -4.40 -3.32
N LEU A 10 6.14 -4.51 -2.88
CA LEU A 10 7.30 -3.54 -2.70
C LEU A 10 8.69 -3.86 -3.39
N LEU A 11 9.53 -2.83 -3.69
CA LEU A 11 10.79 -2.77 -4.51
C LEU A 11 12.10 -3.20 -3.79
N ALA A 12 13.24 -3.25 -4.51
CA ALA A 12 14.59 -3.31 -3.92
C ALA A 12 15.60 -2.37 -4.61
N ALA A 13 16.35 -1.59 -3.83
CA ALA A 13 17.61 -0.93 -4.21
C ALA A 13 18.67 -1.22 -3.13
N GLN A 14 19.91 -1.51 -3.54
CA GLN A 14 20.94 -2.03 -2.63
C GLN A 14 21.60 -0.94 -1.77
N GLY A 15 21.16 -0.90 -0.52
CA GLY A 15 21.93 -0.55 0.66
C GLY A 15 21.30 -1.29 1.84
N CYS A 16 21.67 -2.56 2.03
CA CYS A 16 21.16 -3.44 3.09
C CYS A 16 19.63 -3.75 3.04
N SER A 17 19.20 -4.52 2.04
CA SER A 17 18.26 -5.67 2.17
C SER A 17 17.87 -6.16 0.77
N THR A 18 18.42 -7.31 0.36
CA THR A 18 18.15 -7.95 -0.92
C THR A 18 16.88 -8.80 -0.85
N HIS A 19 15.69 -8.19 -0.82
CA HIS A 19 14.44 -8.87 -1.17
C HIS A 19 13.63 -7.93 -2.07
N SER A 20 13.63 -8.14 -3.39
CA SER A 20 12.55 -7.59 -4.21
C SER A 20 11.28 -8.26 -3.69
N ARG A 21 10.46 -7.50 -2.96
CA ARG A 21 9.25 -8.08 -2.40
C ARG A 21 8.25 -8.33 -3.53
N HIS A 22 8.33 -7.58 -4.63
CA HIS A 22 7.53 -7.79 -5.82
C HIS A 22 7.95 -9.03 -6.60
N GLY A 23 6.97 -9.85 -6.97
CA GLY A 23 7.17 -10.99 -7.85
C GLY A 23 7.34 -10.65 -9.34
N GLY A 24 7.54 -9.38 -9.73
CA GLY A 24 7.65 -8.98 -11.15
C GLY A 24 6.41 -9.29 -11.99
N MET A 25 5.26 -9.47 -11.34
CA MET A 25 4.00 -9.82 -11.98
C MET A 25 2.91 -8.82 -11.61
N PHE A 26 2.13 -8.44 -12.61
CA PHE A 26 1.11 -7.42 -12.52
C PHE A 26 -0.23 -8.01 -12.84
N ARG A 27 -1.24 -7.59 -12.09
CA ARG A 27 -2.61 -8.06 -12.27
C ARG A 27 -3.23 -7.44 -13.52
N ILE A 28 -3.89 -8.27 -14.31
CA ILE A 28 -4.75 -7.83 -15.42
C ILE A 28 -6.15 -8.37 -15.20
N ARG A 29 -7.16 -7.62 -15.66
CA ARG A 29 -8.53 -8.11 -15.72
C ARG A 29 -9.01 -8.11 -17.16
N GLN A 30 -9.57 -9.24 -17.59
CA GLN A 30 -10.20 -9.36 -18.89
C GLN A 30 -11.48 -10.19 -18.76
N LYS A 31 -12.58 -9.69 -19.31
CA LYS A 31 -13.90 -10.36 -19.27
C LYS A 31 -14.33 -10.70 -17.84
N GLY A 32 -14.03 -9.81 -16.90
CA GLY A 32 -14.34 -9.95 -15.48
C GLY A 32 -13.44 -10.92 -14.71
N LYS A 33 -12.44 -11.54 -15.34
CA LYS A 33 -11.53 -12.50 -14.70
C LYS A 33 -10.15 -11.91 -14.47
N LEU A 34 -9.53 -12.27 -13.35
CA LEU A 34 -8.18 -11.87 -12.99
C LEU A 34 -7.14 -12.85 -13.55
N GLY A 35 -6.08 -12.30 -14.13
CA GLY A 35 -4.85 -12.98 -14.52
C GLY A 35 -3.62 -12.14 -14.19
N TYR A 36 -2.44 -12.57 -14.65
CA TYR A 36 -1.17 -11.91 -14.36
C TYR A 36 -0.30 -11.81 -15.61
N ILE A 37 0.36 -10.66 -15.79
CA ILE A 37 1.39 -10.40 -16.79
C ILE A 37 2.75 -10.24 -16.12
N ASP A 38 3.83 -10.46 -16.86
CA ASP A 38 5.17 -10.07 -16.44
C ASP A 38 5.49 -8.60 -16.78
N GLN A 39 6.68 -8.13 -16.39
CA GLN A 39 7.22 -6.80 -16.72
C GLN A 39 7.31 -6.49 -18.22
N LYS A 40 7.22 -7.51 -19.10
CA LYS A 40 7.23 -7.35 -20.56
C LYS A 40 5.82 -7.35 -21.15
N GLY A 41 4.79 -7.37 -20.31
CA GLY A 41 3.39 -7.40 -20.74
C GLY A 41 2.91 -8.77 -21.22
N ARG A 42 3.72 -9.82 -21.06
CA ARG A 42 3.33 -11.17 -21.48
C ARG A 42 2.42 -11.77 -20.42
N VAL A 43 1.27 -12.28 -20.84
CA VAL A 43 0.37 -13.02 -19.94
C VAL A 43 1.07 -14.29 -19.48
N VAL A 44 1.39 -14.35 -18.19
CA VAL A 44 2.00 -15.52 -17.53
C VAL A 44 0.91 -16.44 -16.99
N ILE A 45 -0.14 -15.85 -16.41
CA ILE A 45 -1.29 -16.57 -15.89
C ILE A 45 -2.53 -16.00 -16.57
N ASN A 46 -3.18 -16.81 -17.40
CA ASN A 46 -4.37 -16.40 -18.12
C ASN A 46 -5.49 -15.95 -17.15
N PRO A 47 -6.27 -14.92 -17.49
CA PRO A 47 -7.45 -14.52 -16.73
C PRO A 47 -8.40 -15.68 -16.46
N GLN A 48 -8.49 -16.10 -15.20
CA GLN A 48 -9.30 -17.24 -14.78
C GLN A 48 -9.87 -17.12 -13.36
N PHE A 49 -9.23 -16.34 -12.49
CA PHE A 49 -9.66 -16.16 -11.11
C PHE A 49 -10.76 -15.11 -11.00
N ALA A 50 -11.60 -15.21 -9.96
CA ALA A 50 -12.60 -14.17 -9.71
C ALA A 50 -11.93 -12.90 -9.16
N ASP A 51 -10.98 -13.07 -8.24
CA ASP A 51 -10.18 -12.00 -7.65
C ASP A 51 -8.81 -12.50 -7.15
N GLY A 52 -7.97 -11.58 -6.68
CA GLY A 52 -6.62 -11.90 -6.21
C GLY A 52 -5.75 -10.69 -5.87
N ALA A 53 -4.71 -10.95 -5.07
CA ALA A 53 -3.72 -9.99 -4.61
C ALA A 53 -2.46 -10.01 -5.50
N ASP A 54 -1.55 -9.05 -5.31
CA ASP A 54 -0.23 -9.13 -5.95
C ASP A 54 0.61 -10.22 -5.28
N PHE A 55 1.70 -10.60 -5.96
CA PHE A 55 2.64 -11.60 -5.45
C PHE A 55 3.54 -11.01 -4.36
N SER A 56 3.45 -11.56 -3.15
CA SER A 56 4.29 -11.24 -1.99
C SER A 56 4.99 -12.49 -1.48
N GLU A 57 6.28 -12.40 -1.20
CA GLU A 57 7.10 -13.51 -0.70
C GLU A 57 6.95 -14.78 -1.57
N GLY A 58 6.75 -14.60 -2.87
CA GLY A 58 6.63 -15.68 -3.86
C GLY A 58 5.24 -16.28 -4.05
N LEU A 59 4.20 -15.83 -3.34
CA LEU A 59 2.83 -16.32 -3.49
C LEU A 59 1.82 -15.18 -3.70
N ALA A 60 0.73 -15.45 -4.41
CA ALA A 60 -0.41 -14.56 -4.52
C ALA A 60 -1.68 -15.25 -4.05
N ALA A 61 -2.47 -14.55 -3.22
CA ALA A 61 -3.81 -14.99 -2.87
C ALA A 61 -4.73 -14.83 -4.09
N VAL A 62 -5.49 -15.86 -4.44
CA VAL A 62 -6.48 -15.83 -5.54
C VAL A 62 -7.75 -16.55 -5.15
N SER A 63 -8.88 -16.12 -5.71
CA SER A 63 -10.18 -16.74 -5.46
C SER A 63 -10.69 -17.56 -6.63
N VAL A 64 -11.23 -18.74 -6.30
CA VAL A 64 -11.96 -19.64 -7.19
C VAL A 64 -13.33 -19.87 -6.58
N GLY A 65 -14.37 -19.34 -7.24
CA GLY A 65 -15.70 -19.28 -6.64
C GLY A 65 -15.71 -18.32 -5.44
N ASP A 66 -16.17 -18.81 -4.30
CA ASP A 66 -16.24 -18.10 -3.02
C ASP A 66 -15.03 -18.38 -2.10
N LYS A 67 -14.07 -19.22 -2.53
CA LYS A 67 -12.92 -19.62 -1.72
C LYS A 67 -11.61 -19.06 -2.22
N TRP A 68 -10.75 -18.73 -1.27
CA TRP A 68 -9.39 -18.23 -1.48
C TRP A 68 -8.36 -19.33 -1.24
N GLY A 69 -7.35 -19.33 -2.09
CA GLY A 69 -6.13 -20.13 -2.00
C GLY A 69 -4.92 -19.30 -2.43
N TYR A 70 -3.77 -19.94 -2.58
CA TYR A 70 -2.53 -19.27 -2.93
C TYR A 70 -1.82 -19.98 -4.08
N ILE A 71 -1.38 -19.19 -5.06
CA ILE A 71 -0.67 -19.67 -6.25
C ILE A 71 0.79 -19.20 -6.25
N ASN A 72 1.64 -19.98 -6.90
CA ASN A 72 3.02 -19.60 -7.23
C ASN A 72 3.07 -18.78 -8.54
N PRO A 73 4.24 -18.25 -8.95
CA PRO A 73 4.40 -17.49 -10.19
C PRO A 73 4.10 -18.23 -11.50
N LYS A 74 3.99 -19.57 -11.47
CA LYS A 74 3.57 -20.38 -12.61
C LYS A 74 2.05 -20.51 -12.71
N GLY A 75 1.32 -20.05 -11.69
CA GLY A 75 -0.13 -20.21 -11.56
C GLY A 75 -0.57 -21.51 -10.89
N ASP A 76 0.37 -22.33 -10.39
CA ASP A 76 0.03 -23.57 -9.68
C ASP A 76 -0.39 -23.24 -8.25
N PHE A 77 -1.45 -23.90 -7.75
CA PHE A 77 -1.83 -23.79 -6.34
C PHE A 77 -0.78 -24.43 -5.44
N VAL A 78 -0.25 -23.62 -4.52
CA VAL A 78 0.55 -24.08 -3.37
C VAL A 78 -0.37 -24.40 -2.21
N ILE A 79 -1.43 -23.58 -2.04
CA ILE A 79 -2.48 -23.80 -1.06
C ILE A 79 -3.81 -23.77 -1.81
N ASN A 80 -4.51 -24.90 -1.83
CA ASN A 80 -5.78 -25.01 -2.54
C ASN A 80 -6.85 -24.06 -1.96
N PRO A 81 -7.81 -23.57 -2.79
CA PRO A 81 -8.89 -22.73 -2.33
C PRO A 81 -9.71 -23.40 -1.22
N GLN A 82 -9.72 -22.80 -0.03
CA GLN A 82 -10.43 -23.34 1.13
C GLN A 82 -10.85 -22.28 2.16
N TYR A 83 -10.29 -21.06 2.07
CA TYR A 83 -10.57 -19.98 3.00
C TYR A 83 -11.67 -19.06 2.49
N ASP A 84 -12.41 -18.41 3.39
CA ASP A 84 -13.44 -17.42 3.04
C ASP A 84 -12.81 -16.08 2.58
N GLY A 85 -11.53 -15.88 2.90
CA GLY A 85 -10.75 -14.68 2.60
C GLY A 85 -9.26 -14.95 2.85
N ALA A 86 -8.38 -14.21 2.16
CA ALA A 86 -6.94 -14.35 2.27
C ALA A 86 -6.25 -13.00 2.02
N SER A 87 -5.20 -12.70 2.79
CA SER A 87 -4.31 -11.56 2.54
C SER A 87 -2.99 -12.01 1.90
N LEU A 88 -2.16 -11.06 1.49
CA LEU A 88 -0.81 -11.34 1.00
C LEU A 88 0.13 -11.81 2.13
N PHE A 89 1.18 -12.56 1.79
CA PHE A 89 2.21 -12.95 2.73
C PHE A 89 3.08 -11.77 3.15
N ARG A 90 3.23 -11.55 4.46
CA ARG A 90 4.26 -10.70 5.04
C ARG A 90 4.89 -11.39 6.22
N ASP A 91 6.20 -11.24 6.34
CA ASP A 91 6.93 -11.73 7.49
C ASP A 91 6.77 -13.27 7.63
N GLY A 92 6.58 -13.97 6.50
CA GLY A 92 6.36 -15.41 6.42
C GLY A 92 4.95 -15.89 6.74
N LEU A 93 4.00 -15.00 7.04
CA LEU A 93 2.62 -15.34 7.40
C LEU A 93 1.60 -14.58 6.53
N ALA A 94 0.48 -15.22 6.24
CA ALA A 94 -0.67 -14.58 5.59
C ALA A 94 -1.93 -14.77 6.42
N ALA A 95 -2.76 -13.73 6.49
CA ALA A 95 -4.03 -13.80 7.18
C ALA A 95 -5.04 -14.58 6.34
N VAL A 96 -5.80 -15.45 6.97
CA VAL A 96 -6.89 -16.21 6.34
C VAL A 96 -8.17 -16.12 7.16
N LEU A 97 -9.29 -15.94 6.47
CA LEU A 97 -10.61 -15.85 7.07
C LEU A 97 -11.30 -17.22 7.01
N MET A 98 -11.82 -17.67 8.15
CA MET A 98 -12.63 -18.88 8.24
C MET A 98 -13.75 -18.64 9.25
N LYS A 99 -15.01 -18.88 8.84
CA LYS A 99 -16.18 -18.74 9.73
C LYS A 99 -16.17 -17.37 10.47
N GLU A 100 -16.00 -16.31 9.70
CA GLU A 100 -16.03 -14.91 10.17
C GLU A 100 -14.88 -14.50 11.12
N LYS A 101 -13.88 -15.36 11.34
CA LYS A 101 -12.70 -15.04 12.16
C LYS A 101 -11.42 -15.16 11.35
N TRP A 102 -10.47 -14.28 11.65
CA TRP A 102 -9.15 -14.26 11.04
C TRP A 102 -8.15 -15.06 11.86
N GLY A 103 -7.33 -15.84 11.16
CA GLY A 103 -6.15 -16.55 11.65
C GLY A 103 -4.98 -16.39 10.67
N PHE A 104 -3.91 -17.16 10.86
CA PHE A 104 -2.70 -17.03 10.04
C PHE A 104 -2.12 -18.37 9.63
N VAL A 105 -1.66 -18.45 8.39
CA VAL A 105 -0.98 -19.61 7.81
C VAL A 105 0.43 -19.25 7.37
N ASP A 106 1.32 -20.24 7.35
CA ASP A 106 2.61 -20.12 6.68
C ASP A 106 2.50 -20.40 5.17
N GLN A 107 3.62 -20.27 4.45
CA GLN A 107 3.69 -20.46 2.99
C GLN A 107 3.37 -21.88 2.52
N THR A 108 3.36 -22.86 3.43
CA THR A 108 2.95 -24.24 3.13
C THR A 108 1.45 -24.46 3.31
N GLY A 109 0.74 -23.47 3.86
CA GLY A 109 -0.67 -23.56 4.24
C GLY A 109 -0.90 -24.14 5.63
N LYS A 110 0.16 -24.35 6.42
CA LYS A 110 0.02 -24.80 7.80
C LYS A 110 -0.56 -23.67 8.64
N MET A 111 -1.63 -23.96 9.37
CA MET A 111 -2.21 -23.02 10.33
C MET A 111 -1.24 -22.79 11.49
N ILE A 112 -0.79 -21.54 11.65
CA ILE A 112 0.08 -21.10 12.74
C ILE A 112 -0.75 -20.49 13.86
N ILE A 113 -1.75 -19.68 13.50
CA ILE A 113 -2.65 -19.04 14.47
C ILE A 113 -4.08 -19.36 14.07
N THR A 114 -4.77 -20.14 14.89
CA THR A 114 -6.16 -20.52 14.64
C THR A 114 -7.06 -19.27 14.56
N PRO A 115 -8.01 -19.24 13.61
CA PRO A 115 -8.99 -18.15 13.48
C PRO A 115 -9.68 -17.79 14.78
N GLN A 116 -9.48 -16.55 15.24
CA GLN A 116 -10.06 -16.06 16.49
C GLN A 116 -10.28 -14.53 16.53
N PHE A 117 -9.69 -13.77 15.60
CA PHE A 117 -9.77 -12.31 15.58
C PHE A 117 -10.91 -11.79 14.70
N GLU A 118 -11.48 -10.65 15.06
CA GLU A 118 -12.54 -9.98 14.28
C GLU A 118 -11.99 -9.32 13.02
N SER A 119 -10.84 -8.66 13.14
CA SER A 119 -10.05 -8.18 12.02
C SER A 119 -8.56 -8.27 12.36
N VAL A 120 -7.74 -8.28 11.32
CA VAL A 120 -6.28 -8.29 11.42
C VAL A 120 -5.69 -7.45 10.30
N GLU A 121 -4.50 -6.91 10.54
CA GLU A 121 -3.65 -6.34 9.50
C GLU A 121 -2.64 -7.40 9.03
N VAL A 122 -1.46 -6.98 8.57
CA VAL A 122 -0.34 -7.87 8.24
C VAL A 122 0.72 -7.88 9.35
N PHE A 123 1.51 -8.96 9.39
CA PHE A 123 2.73 -8.95 10.18
C PHE A 123 3.75 -7.95 9.59
N SER A 124 4.36 -7.17 10.46
CA SER A 124 5.49 -6.31 10.14
C SER A 124 6.41 -6.23 11.35
N GLU A 125 7.70 -6.43 11.11
CA GLU A 125 8.74 -6.47 12.16
C GLU A 125 8.43 -7.40 13.34
N GLY A 126 7.78 -8.54 13.07
CA GLY A 126 7.47 -9.55 14.07
C GLY A 126 6.16 -9.39 14.85
N ILE A 127 5.42 -8.29 14.66
CA ILE A 127 4.11 -8.08 15.31
C ILE A 127 3.00 -7.80 14.30
N CYS A 128 1.76 -8.07 14.67
CA CYS A 128 0.58 -7.81 13.84
C CYS A 128 -0.53 -7.14 14.66
N PRO A 129 -1.11 -6.01 14.19
CA PRO A 129 -2.36 -5.49 14.73
C PRO A 129 -3.50 -6.50 14.59
N VAL A 130 -4.25 -6.72 15.68
CA VAL A 130 -5.44 -7.57 15.69
C VAL A 130 -6.55 -6.96 16.52
N THR A 131 -7.79 -7.13 16.06
CA THR A 131 -8.99 -6.57 16.69
C THR A 131 -9.81 -7.64 17.39
N VAL A 132 -10.17 -7.37 18.64
CA VAL A 132 -11.11 -8.15 19.43
C VAL A 132 -12.00 -7.19 20.23
N ASN A 133 -13.32 -7.40 20.21
CA ASN A 133 -14.31 -6.54 20.86
C ASN A 133 -14.16 -5.06 20.48
N ASN A 134 -13.98 -4.79 19.19
CA ASN A 134 -13.78 -3.43 18.64
C ASN A 134 -12.56 -2.67 19.18
N LYS A 135 -11.58 -3.37 19.77
CA LYS A 135 -10.31 -2.79 20.23
C LYS A 135 -9.15 -3.49 19.55
N THR A 136 -8.14 -2.72 19.20
CA THR A 136 -6.92 -3.21 18.53
C THR A 136 -5.80 -3.39 19.54
N GLY A 137 -5.11 -4.53 19.44
CA GLY A 137 -3.87 -4.85 20.15
C GLY A 137 -2.83 -5.39 19.17
N TYR A 138 -1.75 -5.96 19.69
CA TYR A 138 -0.70 -6.56 18.87
C TYR A 138 -0.38 -7.97 19.35
N ILE A 139 -0.20 -8.89 18.40
CA ILE A 139 0.27 -10.25 18.65
C ILE A 139 1.65 -10.46 18.01
N ASP A 140 2.39 -11.44 18.54
CA ASP A 140 3.58 -11.99 17.89
C ASP A 140 3.22 -13.09 16.88
N LYS A 141 4.22 -13.64 16.18
CA LYS A 141 4.05 -14.72 15.20
C LYS A 141 3.54 -16.05 15.77
N THR A 142 3.47 -16.20 17.10
CA THR A 142 2.86 -17.36 17.76
C THR A 142 1.38 -17.14 18.09
N GLY A 143 0.87 -15.92 17.90
CA GLY A 143 -0.49 -15.52 18.26
C GLY A 143 -0.64 -15.04 19.70
N LYS A 144 0.47 -14.89 20.45
CA LYS A 144 0.44 -14.36 21.80
C LYS A 144 0.40 -12.84 21.76
N TYR A 145 -0.45 -12.23 22.60
CA TYR A 145 -0.48 -10.78 22.75
C TYR A 145 0.86 -10.24 23.26
N VAL A 146 1.42 -9.31 22.50
CA VAL A 146 2.50 -8.41 22.93
C VAL A 146 1.88 -7.17 23.57
N VAL A 147 0.78 -6.68 23.00
CA VAL A 147 -0.03 -5.59 23.56
C VAL A 147 -1.49 -6.03 23.57
N SER A 148 -2.11 -6.07 24.74
CA SER A 148 -3.53 -6.41 24.86
C SER A 148 -4.42 -5.41 24.09
N PRO A 149 -5.54 -5.86 23.49
CA PRO A 149 -6.47 -4.97 22.80
C PRO A 149 -6.95 -3.80 23.67
N ARG A 150 -6.66 -2.58 23.24
CA ARG A 150 -7.05 -1.35 23.96
C ARG A 150 -7.24 -0.13 23.07
N PHE A 151 -6.52 -0.07 21.95
CA PHE A 151 -6.57 1.05 21.02
C PHE A 151 -7.86 1.04 20.21
N GLU A 152 -8.29 2.21 19.75
CA GLU A 152 -9.36 2.33 18.76
C GLU A 152 -8.89 1.80 17.41
N TYR A 153 -7.67 2.15 17.00
CA TYR A 153 -6.99 1.67 15.80
C TYR A 153 -5.49 1.55 16.03
N ALA A 154 -4.85 0.63 15.30
CA ALA A 154 -3.41 0.45 15.34
C ALA A 154 -2.90 -0.01 13.96
N TYR A 155 -1.75 0.48 13.53
CA TYR A 155 -1.17 0.20 12.22
C TYR A 155 0.04 -0.75 12.33
N PRO A 156 0.42 -1.47 11.26
CA PRO A 156 1.65 -2.28 11.26
C PRO A 156 2.87 -1.47 11.70
N ALA A 157 3.83 -2.12 12.36
CA ALA A 157 5.06 -1.46 12.77
C ALA A 157 5.96 -1.15 11.57
N PHE A 158 6.64 -0.01 11.62
CA PHE A 158 7.69 0.39 10.69
C PHE A 158 8.75 1.20 11.43
N ASP A 159 10.01 0.86 11.18
CA ASP A 159 11.19 1.45 11.80
C ASP A 159 11.11 1.44 13.34
N GLY A 160 10.67 0.30 13.87
CA GLY A 160 10.51 0.07 15.31
C GLY A 160 9.33 0.78 15.99
N LEU A 161 8.55 1.58 15.26
CA LEU A 161 7.40 2.32 15.77
C LEU A 161 6.10 1.86 15.12
N ALA A 162 4.98 2.02 15.83
CA ALA A 162 3.65 1.77 15.28
C ALA A 162 2.69 2.91 15.64
N LEU A 163 1.97 3.40 14.64
CA LEU A 163 0.93 4.41 14.82
C LEU A 163 -0.26 3.79 15.54
N VAL A 164 -0.77 4.46 16.56
CA VAL A 164 -1.95 4.06 17.33
C VAL A 164 -2.90 5.22 17.52
N LYS A 165 -4.20 4.90 17.61
CA LYS A 165 -5.26 5.84 17.90
C LYS A 165 -6.01 5.44 19.17
N GLU A 166 -6.19 6.39 20.07
CA GLU A 166 -6.96 6.22 21.30
C GLU A 166 -7.48 7.58 21.77
N SER A 167 -8.74 7.62 22.22
CA SER A 167 -9.44 8.86 22.60
C SER A 167 -9.48 9.89 21.46
N GLY A 168 -9.64 9.42 20.22
CA GLY A 168 -9.69 10.27 19.03
C GLY A 168 -8.37 10.93 18.60
N LYS A 169 -7.26 10.64 19.29
CA LYS A 169 -5.94 11.20 19.00
C LYS A 169 -4.94 10.13 18.57
N TYR A 170 -3.98 10.52 17.75
CA TYR A 170 -2.92 9.66 17.27
C TYR A 170 -1.60 9.90 18.01
N GLY A 171 -0.84 8.83 18.18
CA GLY A 171 0.51 8.80 18.74
C GLY A 171 1.25 7.53 18.30
N PHE A 172 2.48 7.34 18.78
CA PHE A 172 3.33 6.24 18.35
C PHE A 172 3.83 5.44 19.55
N ILE A 173 3.74 4.12 19.43
CA ILE A 173 4.32 3.18 20.39
C ILE A 173 5.54 2.48 19.78
N ASP A 174 6.42 1.94 20.61
CA ASP A 174 7.36 0.92 20.17
C ASP A 174 6.69 -0.47 20.08
N LYS A 175 7.42 -1.46 19.58
CA LYS A 175 6.94 -2.84 19.44
C LYS A 175 6.58 -3.55 20.75
N SER A 176 7.00 -3.03 21.90
CA SER A 176 6.60 -3.55 23.21
C SER A 176 5.27 -2.96 23.70
N GLY A 177 4.75 -1.94 23.01
CA GLY A 177 3.56 -1.20 23.41
C GLY A 177 3.84 0.03 24.26
N LYS A 178 5.11 0.38 24.48
CA LYS A 178 5.48 1.59 25.22
C LYS A 178 5.26 2.81 24.34
N MET A 179 4.57 3.83 24.89
CA MET A 179 4.36 5.10 24.21
C MET A 179 5.69 5.84 24.01
N ILE A 180 6.02 6.16 22.76
CA ILE A 180 7.20 6.95 22.36
C ILE A 180 6.77 8.38 22.06
N ILE A 181 5.71 8.55 21.26
CA ILE A 181 5.11 9.85 20.98
C ILE A 181 3.69 9.86 21.56
N PRO A 182 3.38 10.71 22.55
CA PRO A 182 2.06 10.76 23.17
C PRO A 182 0.92 10.98 22.17
N LEU A 183 -0.28 10.54 22.55
CA LEU A 183 -1.52 10.77 21.79
C LEU A 183 -1.83 12.27 21.76
N GLN A 184 -1.54 12.94 20.65
CA GLN A 184 -1.69 14.41 20.54
C GLN A 184 -2.15 14.90 19.17
N PHE A 185 -1.90 14.12 18.10
CA PHE A 185 -2.25 14.52 16.73
C PHE A 185 -3.72 14.24 16.42
N ASP A 186 -4.33 15.11 15.62
CA ASP A 186 -5.72 14.97 15.17
C ASP A 186 -5.84 13.86 14.13
N ASP A 187 -4.85 13.77 13.24
CA ASP A 187 -4.70 12.69 12.28
C ASP A 187 -3.22 12.39 12.02
N ALA A 188 -2.95 11.25 11.39
CA ALA A 188 -1.63 10.90 10.91
C ALA A 188 -1.78 9.98 9.70
N LEU A 189 -1.08 10.31 8.62
CA LEU A 189 -1.04 9.42 7.47
C LEU A 189 0.04 8.38 7.75
N PHE A 190 -0.43 7.14 7.89
CA PHE A 190 0.42 5.97 7.91
C PHE A 190 -0.17 4.93 6.97
N PRO A 191 -0.25 5.22 5.67
CA PRO A 191 -0.72 4.21 4.73
C PRO A 191 0.39 3.18 4.58
N TYR A 192 0.22 2.06 5.27
CA TYR A 192 0.80 0.80 4.84
C TYR A 192 0.04 0.35 3.59
N TYR A 193 0.28 1.02 2.45
CA TYR A 193 0.20 0.29 1.20
C TYR A 193 1.23 -0.82 1.38
N ALA A 194 0.86 -2.08 1.27
CA ALA A 194 1.78 -3.19 1.52
C ALA A 194 2.98 -3.27 0.49
N LEU A 195 3.49 -2.12 -0.01
CA LEU A 195 4.22 -1.81 -1.29
C LEU A 195 5.25 -0.78 -1.08
N PHE A 196 4.88 0.17 -0.25
CA PHE A 196 5.67 1.32 0.00
C PHE A 196 5.69 1.37 1.51
N GLU A 197 6.82 0.96 2.05
CA GLU A 197 7.13 1.28 3.42
C GLU A 197 7.30 2.80 3.48
N PRO A 198 6.64 3.47 4.44
CA PRO A 198 6.74 4.92 4.55
C PRO A 198 8.20 5.34 4.86
N GLU A 199 8.57 6.59 4.62
CA GLU A 199 9.88 7.12 5.02
C GLU A 199 9.69 8.27 6.03
N TRP A 200 10.58 8.38 7.01
CA TRP A 200 10.59 9.54 7.92
C TRP A 200 11.01 10.82 7.19
N PRO A 201 10.46 12.00 7.57
CA PRO A 201 9.54 12.25 8.69
C PRO A 201 8.06 11.92 8.40
N MET A 202 7.28 11.57 9.42
CA MET A 202 5.87 11.17 9.26
C MET A 202 4.93 12.37 9.15
N PRO A 203 3.97 12.38 8.21
CA PRO A 203 2.92 13.38 8.13
C PRO A 203 1.92 13.25 9.30
N VAL A 204 1.70 14.35 10.02
CA VAL A 204 0.72 14.44 11.12
C VAL A 204 -0.12 15.70 10.97
N GLU A 205 -1.38 15.60 11.38
CA GLU A 205 -2.31 16.72 11.39
C GLU A 205 -2.48 17.27 12.81
N THR A 206 -2.46 18.60 12.93
CA THR A 206 -2.83 19.30 14.16
C THR A 206 -3.58 20.57 13.81
N SER A 207 -4.75 20.75 14.40
CA SER A 207 -5.64 21.91 14.20
C SER A 207 -5.99 22.17 12.72
N GLY A 208 -6.26 21.11 11.96
CA GLY A 208 -6.72 21.20 10.57
C GLY A 208 -5.62 21.42 9.54
N LYS A 209 -4.34 21.28 9.91
CA LYS A 209 -3.19 21.48 9.03
C LYS A 209 -2.18 20.34 9.19
N TRP A 210 -1.55 20.00 8.08
CA TRP A 210 -0.54 18.96 7.99
C TRP A 210 0.87 19.53 8.18
N GLY A 211 1.64 18.84 9.00
CA GLY A 211 3.09 19.01 9.22
C GLY A 211 3.78 17.66 9.24
N PHE A 212 5.06 17.64 9.62
CA PHE A 212 5.87 16.43 9.61
C PHE A 212 6.69 16.33 10.89
N VAL A 213 6.70 15.13 11.50
CA VAL A 213 7.43 14.86 12.74
C VAL A 213 8.50 13.78 12.55
N ASP A 214 9.59 13.91 13.29
CA ASP A 214 10.60 12.85 13.39
C ASP A 214 10.13 11.69 14.30
N GLN A 215 10.98 10.67 14.43
CA GLN A 215 10.76 9.48 15.28
C GLN A 215 10.56 9.80 16.77
N ASN A 216 10.96 11.00 17.23
CA ASN A 216 10.78 11.46 18.60
C ASN A 216 9.55 12.35 18.76
N GLY A 217 8.78 12.56 17.69
CA GLY A 217 7.58 13.41 17.68
C GLY A 217 7.89 14.89 17.59
N LYS A 218 9.14 15.28 17.29
CA LYS A 218 9.50 16.68 17.08
C LYS A 218 9.13 17.09 15.66
N TYR A 219 8.45 18.22 15.51
CA TYR A 219 8.19 18.80 14.20
C TYR A 219 9.49 19.11 13.45
N VAL A 220 9.67 18.44 12.32
CA VAL A 220 10.63 18.81 11.27
C VAL A 220 10.05 19.94 10.42
N VAL A 221 8.74 19.86 10.17
CA VAL A 221 7.96 20.90 9.50
C VAL A 221 6.69 21.15 10.31
N ASN A 222 6.50 22.38 10.76
CA ASN A 222 5.30 22.73 11.51
C ASN A 222 4.03 22.58 10.65
N PRO A 223 2.86 22.29 11.26
CA PRO A 223 1.59 22.22 10.57
C PRO A 223 1.30 23.50 9.79
N GLN A 224 1.19 23.39 8.46
CA GLN A 224 0.90 24.53 7.58
C GLN A 224 0.22 24.15 6.26
N PHE A 225 0.26 22.88 5.87
CA PHE A 225 -0.29 22.40 4.60
C PHE A 225 -1.75 21.97 4.72
N ASP A 226 -2.50 22.09 3.63
CA ASP A 226 -3.89 21.64 3.55
C ASP A 226 -3.99 20.11 3.46
N ALA A 227 -2.97 19.46 2.90
CA ALA A 227 -2.81 18.01 2.82
C ALA A 227 -1.31 17.68 2.65
N ALA A 228 -0.94 16.45 2.98
CA ALA A 228 0.41 15.91 2.79
C ALA A 228 0.35 14.43 2.39
N SER A 229 1.39 13.91 1.75
CA SER A 229 1.65 12.46 1.62
C SER A 229 2.80 12.04 2.53
N ASN A 230 3.07 10.74 2.65
CA ASN A 230 4.36 10.30 3.20
C ASN A 230 5.50 10.71 2.27
N PHE A 231 6.71 10.70 2.84
CA PHE A 231 7.92 10.67 2.05
C PHE A 231 8.09 9.32 1.35
N GLN A 232 8.49 9.39 0.10
CA GLN A 232 9.03 8.31 -0.72
C GLN A 232 10.15 8.89 -1.58
N GLU A 233 11.28 8.19 -1.65
CA GLU A 233 12.47 8.63 -2.39
C GLU A 233 12.91 10.05 -1.99
N GLY A 234 12.75 10.38 -0.70
CA GLY A 234 13.15 11.67 -0.14
C GLY A 234 12.22 12.86 -0.45
N LEU A 235 11.08 12.65 -1.12
CA LEU A 235 10.08 13.69 -1.41
C LEU A 235 8.68 13.33 -0.89
N ALA A 236 7.94 14.33 -0.44
CA ALA A 236 6.52 14.21 -0.08
C ALA A 236 5.70 15.25 -0.85
N SER A 237 4.53 14.87 -1.34
CA SER A 237 3.59 15.82 -1.91
C SER A 237 2.90 16.60 -0.80
N VAL A 238 2.69 17.89 -1.02
CA VAL A 238 2.00 18.78 -0.09
C VAL A 238 1.04 19.67 -0.85
N LYS A 239 -0.12 19.93 -0.26
CA LYS A 239 -1.13 20.82 -0.81
C LYS A 239 -1.08 22.16 -0.10
N GLN A 240 -1.00 23.23 -0.90
CA GLN A 240 -1.03 24.60 -0.43
C GLN A 240 -1.82 25.45 -1.44
N ASP A 241 -2.77 26.24 -0.95
CA ASP A 241 -3.60 27.14 -1.76
C ASP A 241 -4.32 26.42 -2.91
N GLY A 242 -4.80 25.20 -2.64
CA GLY A 242 -5.55 24.39 -3.59
C GLY A 242 -4.71 23.61 -4.62
N LYS A 243 -3.39 23.79 -4.65
CA LYS A 243 -2.48 23.11 -5.59
C LYS A 243 -1.48 22.21 -4.86
N VAL A 244 -1.02 21.17 -5.55
CA VAL A 244 -0.03 20.21 -5.04
C VAL A 244 1.37 20.56 -5.56
N GLY A 245 2.33 20.55 -4.65
CA GLY A 245 3.77 20.65 -4.88
C GLY A 245 4.50 19.56 -4.10
N PHE A 246 5.83 19.64 -4.02
CA PHE A 246 6.66 18.65 -3.35
C PHE A 246 7.73 19.31 -2.49
N ILE A 247 7.92 18.75 -1.29
CA ILE A 247 8.98 19.15 -0.36
C ILE A 247 9.98 18.01 -0.17
N ASN A 248 11.19 18.35 0.24
CA ASN A 248 12.15 17.37 0.74
C ASN A 248 12.00 17.14 2.26
N SER A 249 12.75 16.18 2.80
CA SER A 249 12.71 15.81 4.23
C SER A 249 13.12 16.93 5.19
N ALA A 250 13.78 17.99 4.71
CA ALA A 250 14.07 19.20 5.48
C ALA A 250 12.94 20.25 5.43
N GLY A 251 11.82 19.94 4.76
CA GLY A 251 10.67 20.85 4.61
C GLY A 251 10.83 21.90 3.51
N LYS A 252 11.90 21.84 2.70
CA LYS A 252 12.13 22.80 1.64
C LYS A 252 11.32 22.41 0.40
N MET A 253 10.61 23.38 -0.17
CA MET A 253 9.91 23.22 -1.45
C MET A 253 10.91 22.91 -2.57
N VAL A 254 10.75 21.75 -3.20
CA VAL A 254 11.51 21.29 -4.37
C VAL A 254 10.74 21.61 -5.64
N ILE A 255 9.43 21.31 -5.64
CA ILE A 255 8.52 21.62 -6.74
C ILE A 255 7.40 22.48 -6.19
N LYS A 256 7.26 23.71 -6.70
CA LYS A 256 6.23 24.63 -6.21
C LYS A 256 4.82 24.09 -6.50
N PRO A 257 3.81 24.41 -5.66
CA PRO A 257 2.43 24.02 -5.91
C PRO A 257 1.94 24.47 -7.29
N GLN A 258 1.56 23.51 -8.13
CA GLN A 258 1.08 23.77 -9.49
C GLN A 258 0.14 22.69 -10.05
N PHE A 259 0.12 21.50 -9.45
CA PHE A 259 -0.71 20.38 -9.90
C PHE A 259 -2.06 20.35 -9.17
N ASP A 260 -3.08 19.75 -9.76
CA ASP A 260 -4.40 19.58 -9.13
C ASP A 260 -4.38 18.44 -8.10
N ASP A 261 -3.64 17.37 -8.42
CA ASP A 261 -3.36 16.23 -7.56
C ASP A 261 -1.99 15.62 -7.89
N ALA A 262 -1.42 14.86 -6.95
CA ALA A 262 -0.19 14.12 -7.20
C ALA A 262 -0.06 12.88 -6.31
N GLY A 263 0.57 11.86 -6.87
CA GLY A 263 1.06 10.71 -6.13
C GLY A 263 2.39 10.99 -5.40
N PHE A 264 2.93 9.97 -4.76
CA PHE A 264 4.30 9.96 -4.27
C PHE A 264 5.28 9.49 -5.36
N PHE A 265 6.58 9.77 -5.18
CA PHE A 265 7.62 9.29 -6.08
C PHE A 265 7.85 7.80 -5.90
N SER A 266 7.94 7.09 -7.02
CA SER A 266 8.33 5.69 -7.08
C SER A 266 9.07 5.45 -8.38
N GLU A 267 10.27 4.90 -8.26
CA GLU A 267 11.23 4.72 -9.33
C GLU A 267 11.52 6.01 -10.11
N ASP A 268 11.82 7.09 -9.39
CA ASP A 268 12.15 8.44 -9.89
C ASP A 268 10.99 9.21 -10.54
N LEU A 269 9.77 8.65 -10.54
CA LEU A 269 8.58 9.26 -11.16
C LEU A 269 7.42 9.38 -10.18
N ALA A 270 6.65 10.45 -10.29
CA ALA A 270 5.37 10.62 -9.62
C ALA A 270 4.29 10.95 -10.65
N TYR A 271 3.10 10.37 -10.52
CA TYR A 271 1.97 10.88 -11.29
C TYR A 271 1.54 12.24 -10.77
N VAL A 272 1.11 13.11 -11.68
CA VAL A 272 0.50 14.41 -11.38
C VAL A 272 -0.69 14.64 -12.29
N SER A 273 -1.71 15.34 -11.78
CA SER A 273 -2.86 15.74 -12.58
C SER A 273 -2.87 17.24 -12.86
N VAL A 274 -3.29 17.60 -14.07
CA VAL A 274 -3.63 18.96 -14.47
C VAL A 274 -4.94 18.90 -15.23
N GLY A 275 -5.98 19.56 -14.72
CA GLY A 275 -7.35 19.35 -15.13
C GLY A 275 -7.78 17.89 -14.88
N ASN A 276 -8.34 17.26 -15.90
CA ASN A 276 -8.83 15.88 -15.82
C ASN A 276 -7.84 14.85 -16.38
N LYS A 277 -6.57 15.24 -16.56
CA LYS A 277 -5.55 14.38 -17.18
C LYS A 277 -4.37 14.16 -16.27
N VAL A 278 -3.86 12.93 -16.31
CA VAL A 278 -2.71 12.47 -15.53
C VAL A 278 -1.51 12.28 -16.45
N GLY A 279 -0.37 12.78 -16.00
CA GLY A 279 0.96 12.58 -16.57
C GLY A 279 1.96 12.22 -15.47
N PHE A 280 3.24 12.15 -15.81
CA PHE A 280 4.30 11.80 -14.88
C PHE A 280 5.45 12.80 -14.94
N ILE A 281 5.95 13.16 -13.77
CA ILE A 281 7.07 14.08 -13.60
C ILE A 281 8.28 13.37 -12.98
N ASP A 282 9.46 13.88 -13.26
CA ASP A 282 10.67 13.55 -12.52
C ASP A 282 10.77 14.36 -11.21
N GLN A 283 11.79 14.08 -10.40
CA GLN A 283 12.03 14.75 -9.11
C GLN A 283 12.36 16.25 -9.23
N SER A 284 12.63 16.77 -10.43
CA SER A 284 12.76 18.21 -10.69
C SER A 284 11.43 18.89 -11.00
N GLY A 285 10.36 18.11 -11.18
CA GLY A 285 9.02 18.57 -11.57
C GLY A 285 8.83 18.69 -13.08
N LYS A 286 9.76 18.17 -13.89
CA LYS A 286 9.64 18.18 -15.34
C LYS A 286 8.84 16.97 -15.80
N TYR A 287 7.91 17.18 -16.74
CA TYR A 287 7.18 16.08 -17.36
C TYR A 287 8.13 15.13 -18.11
N VAL A 288 8.08 13.87 -17.72
CA VAL A 288 8.63 12.74 -18.48
C VAL A 288 7.55 12.20 -19.41
N ILE A 289 6.30 12.17 -18.93
CA ILE A 289 5.12 11.82 -19.72
C ILE A 289 4.09 12.94 -19.55
N ASN A 290 3.75 13.62 -20.65
CA ASN A 290 2.77 14.70 -20.60
C ASN A 290 1.37 14.18 -20.18
N PRO A 291 0.53 15.02 -19.54
CA PRO A 291 -0.82 14.62 -19.14
C PRO A 291 -1.66 14.15 -20.34
N GLN A 292 -2.09 12.89 -20.29
CA GLN A 292 -2.86 12.27 -21.38
C GLN A 292 -3.79 11.15 -20.89
N TYR A 293 -3.46 10.52 -19.76
CA TYR A 293 -4.25 9.45 -19.16
C TYR A 293 -5.38 10.03 -18.31
N GLU A 294 -6.39 9.22 -18.04
CA GLU A 294 -7.54 9.60 -17.21
C GLU A 294 -7.25 9.32 -15.74
N ASN A 295 -6.52 8.23 -15.47
CA ASN A 295 -5.96 7.92 -14.17
C ASN A 295 -4.64 7.15 -14.35
N ALA A 296 -3.79 7.16 -13.33
CA ALA A 296 -2.59 6.36 -13.25
C ALA A 296 -2.29 5.94 -11.81
N GLY A 297 -1.73 4.74 -11.65
CA GLY A 297 -1.06 4.33 -10.42
C GLY A 297 0.44 4.59 -10.50
N GLN A 298 1.14 4.20 -9.43
CA GLN A 298 2.58 4.38 -9.35
C GLN A 298 3.36 3.38 -10.19
N PHE A 299 4.58 3.78 -10.55
CA PHE A 299 5.55 2.86 -11.12
C PHE A 299 5.99 1.86 -10.06
N ILE A 300 5.86 0.59 -10.41
CA ILE A 300 6.27 -0.57 -9.62
C ILE A 300 6.93 -1.53 -10.59
N ASP A 301 8.13 -2.00 -10.28
CA ASP A 301 8.87 -2.93 -11.13
C ASP A 301 8.92 -2.48 -12.62
N GLY A 302 9.06 -1.17 -12.86
CA GLY A 302 9.15 -0.56 -14.18
C GLY A 302 7.82 -0.28 -14.90
N LEU A 303 6.67 -0.67 -14.34
CA LEU A 303 5.35 -0.45 -14.96
C LEU A 303 4.43 0.40 -14.09
N ALA A 304 3.61 1.24 -14.72
CA ALA A 304 2.50 1.94 -14.07
C ALA A 304 1.17 1.50 -14.69
N PRO A 305 0.15 1.15 -13.88
CA PRO A 305 -1.20 0.94 -14.39
C PRO A 305 -1.80 2.29 -14.78
N ILE A 306 -2.50 2.33 -15.89
CA ILE A 306 -3.18 3.54 -16.39
C ILE A 306 -4.62 3.21 -16.76
N SER A 307 -5.45 4.25 -16.81
CA SER A 307 -6.73 4.19 -17.49
C SER A 307 -6.85 5.23 -18.60
N VAL A 308 -7.56 4.86 -19.65
CA VAL A 308 -7.92 5.74 -20.76
C VAL A 308 -9.41 5.61 -21.05
N LYS A 309 -9.97 6.63 -21.71
CA LYS A 309 -11.35 6.62 -22.17
C LYS A 309 -11.45 5.80 -23.46
N GLY A 310 -12.28 4.75 -23.42
CA GLY A 310 -12.65 3.94 -24.57
C GLY A 310 -13.86 4.52 -25.32
N SER A 311 -14.36 3.75 -26.29
CA SER A 311 -15.65 4.04 -26.95
C SER A 311 -16.81 3.89 -25.96
N GLU A 312 -17.90 4.61 -26.19
CA GLU A 312 -19.16 4.47 -25.43
C GLU A 312 -18.99 4.68 -23.90
N ASP A 313 -18.11 5.61 -23.50
CA ASP A 313 -17.82 5.94 -22.10
C ASP A 313 -17.29 4.78 -21.24
N LYS A 314 -16.76 3.73 -21.88
CA LYS A 314 -16.09 2.64 -21.17
C LYS A 314 -14.67 3.00 -20.73
N TRP A 315 -14.26 2.53 -19.56
CA TRP A 315 -12.89 2.66 -19.08
C TRP A 315 -12.04 1.48 -19.56
N LEU A 316 -10.88 1.79 -20.13
CA LEU A 316 -9.88 0.79 -20.52
C LEU A 316 -8.68 0.90 -19.60
N PHE A 317 -8.11 -0.24 -19.20
CA PHE A 317 -6.98 -0.31 -18.28
C PHE A 317 -5.80 -0.99 -18.94
N GLY A 318 -4.61 -0.43 -18.77
CA GLY A 318 -3.38 -0.96 -19.35
C GLY A 318 -2.17 -0.68 -18.48
N TYR A 319 -0.99 -1.03 -18.99
CA TYR A 319 0.29 -0.75 -18.35
C TYR A 319 1.23 -0.04 -19.31
N ILE A 320 1.94 0.93 -18.78
CA ILE A 320 2.99 1.66 -19.50
C ILE A 320 4.35 1.46 -18.86
N ASP A 321 5.40 1.56 -19.66
CA ASP A 321 6.77 1.73 -19.16
C ASP A 321 7.04 3.19 -18.75
N LYS A 322 8.23 3.45 -18.19
CA LYS A 322 8.68 4.79 -17.77
C LYS A 322 8.79 5.81 -18.91
N THR A 323 8.77 5.37 -20.18
CA THR A 323 8.76 6.26 -21.34
C THR A 323 7.34 6.60 -21.79
N GLY A 324 6.33 5.99 -21.20
CA GLY A 324 4.92 6.14 -21.55
C GLY A 324 4.46 5.22 -22.68
N LYS A 325 5.28 4.25 -23.09
CA LYS A 325 4.86 3.26 -24.10
C LYS A 325 4.04 2.17 -23.45
N TYR A 326 2.97 1.74 -24.12
CA TYR A 326 2.19 0.59 -23.66
C TYR A 326 3.04 -0.68 -23.64
N VAL A 327 3.15 -1.27 -22.46
CA VAL A 327 3.66 -2.62 -22.25
C VAL A 327 2.50 -3.62 -22.30
N PHE A 328 1.33 -3.21 -21.82
CA PHE A 328 0.07 -3.91 -22.00
C PHE A 328 -0.99 -2.92 -22.47
N SER A 329 -1.52 -3.14 -23.67
CA SER A 329 -2.50 -2.24 -24.29
C SER A 329 -3.77 -2.14 -23.43
N PRO A 330 -4.41 -0.96 -23.35
CA PRO A 330 -5.63 -0.80 -22.58
C PRO A 330 -6.77 -1.71 -23.05
N THR A 331 -7.36 -2.48 -22.13
CA THR A 331 -8.52 -3.35 -22.40
C THR A 331 -9.64 -3.13 -21.39
N GLU A 332 -10.86 -3.53 -21.74
CA GLU A 332 -11.96 -3.63 -20.78
C GLU A 332 -11.65 -4.70 -19.71
N PRO A 333 -12.04 -4.46 -18.43
CA PRO A 333 -11.83 -5.42 -17.35
C PRO A 333 -12.60 -6.73 -17.50
#